data_AF-A0A2E0ZB34-F1
#
_entry.id   AF-A0A2E0ZB34-F1
#
_cell.length_a   1.000
_cell.length_b   1.000
_cell.length_c   1.000
_cell.angle_alpha   90.00
_cell.angle_beta   90.00
_cell.angle_gamma   90.00
#
_symmetry.space_group_name_H-M   'P 1'
#
loop_
_entity.id
_entity.type
_entity.pdbx_description
1 polymer ?
#
loop_
_entity_poly.entity_id
_entity_poly.type
_entity_poly.pdbx_seq_one_letter_code
_entity_poly.pdbx_strand_id
1 'polypeptide(L)'
;MRQNEQELRQTFVQIGRLMYEKGFICASDGNISARLGPDTLLITPSGLHKGLLEPEHMLVVDNEGNMVRSSYGRSANLKPTSELPMHLEAYRQRPDIQAVVHAHPPITVALSIAGVPMADCLLPEVIVMLGLIPTTEYATPSSEENVRAIRDLIRHHDGLVLQRHGSLTVGDSPMQAFMRLETLEQNARIGFMLAQLGVRNPLPAHEVEKLLRQREQMGLSHAGEREAFCQVCGTCHPAGQPHLPTLRTNDTAVPHPNPTAALNQTELRELVAQVVQKTLGS
;
A
#
# COMPACT_ATOMS: atom_id res chain seq x y z
N MET A 1 20.47 2.51 -14.10
CA MET A 1 21.47 1.42 -14.02
C MET A 1 20.73 0.15 -13.64
N ARG A 2 20.94 -0.98 -14.33
CA ARG A 2 20.43 -2.27 -13.84
C ARG A 2 21.19 -2.61 -12.56
N GLN A 3 20.49 -2.83 -11.45
CA GLN A 3 21.12 -3.29 -10.21
C GLN A 3 21.74 -4.67 -10.43
N ASN A 4 22.86 -4.94 -9.77
CA ASN A 4 23.48 -6.25 -9.80
C ASN A 4 22.56 -7.25 -9.05
N GLU A 5 22.38 -8.46 -9.59
CA GLU A 5 21.52 -9.48 -8.98
C GLU A 5 21.85 -9.74 -7.50
N GLN A 6 23.14 -9.76 -7.16
CA GLN A 6 23.60 -9.98 -5.80
C GLN A 6 23.15 -8.86 -4.85
N GLU A 7 23.22 -7.61 -5.28
CA GLU A 7 22.74 -6.45 -4.51
C GLU A 7 21.22 -6.51 -4.31
N LEU A 8 20.49 -6.94 -5.34
CA LEU A 8 19.05 -7.10 -5.28
C LEU A 8 18.64 -8.20 -4.29
N ARG A 9 19.35 -9.32 -4.29
CA ARG A 9 19.16 -10.41 -3.30
C ARG A 9 19.42 -9.93 -1.88
N GLN A 10 20.50 -9.18 -1.65
CA GLN A 10 20.80 -8.58 -0.35
C GLN A 10 19.72 -7.58 0.09
N THR A 11 19.22 -6.78 -0.86
CA THR A 11 18.12 -5.84 -0.61
C THR A 11 16.85 -6.58 -0.18
N PHE A 12 16.53 -7.73 -0.77
CA PHE A 12 15.37 -8.55 -0.37
C PHE A 12 15.53 -9.11 1.04
N VAL A 13 16.73 -9.58 1.41
CA VAL A 13 17.01 -10.02 2.79
C VAL A 13 16.80 -8.87 3.77
N GLN A 14 17.33 -7.69 3.45
CA GLN A 14 17.17 -6.51 4.28
C GLN A 14 15.70 -6.11 4.45
N ILE A 15 14.95 -6.01 3.35
CA ILE A 15 13.52 -5.65 3.39
C ILE A 15 12.71 -6.71 4.14
N GLY A 16 12.96 -7.99 3.90
CA GLY A 16 12.32 -9.10 4.61
C GLY A 16 12.51 -9.00 6.13
N ARG A 17 13.74 -8.68 6.56
CA ARG A 17 14.07 -8.42 7.96
C ARG A 17 13.34 -7.19 8.51
N LEU A 18 13.37 -6.06 7.79
CA LEU A 18 12.70 -4.82 8.22
C LEU A 18 11.18 -4.99 8.33
N MET A 19 10.53 -5.67 7.38
CA MET A 19 9.10 -5.97 7.44
C MET A 19 8.75 -6.79 8.67
N TYR A 20 9.58 -7.80 9.00
CA TYR A 20 9.36 -8.61 10.20
C TYR A 20 9.61 -7.82 11.49
N GLU A 21 10.71 -7.08 11.60
CA GLU A 21 11.04 -6.27 12.78
C GLU A 21 9.99 -5.19 13.06
N LYS A 22 9.33 -4.67 12.02
CA LYS A 22 8.23 -3.70 12.13
C LYS A 22 6.86 -4.35 12.38
N GLY A 23 6.78 -5.68 12.37
CA GLY A 23 5.55 -6.44 12.54
C GLY A 23 4.57 -6.34 11.37
N PHE A 24 5.06 -6.03 10.16
CA PHE A 24 4.21 -5.95 8.96
C PHE A 24 3.91 -7.32 8.35
N ILE A 25 4.64 -8.33 8.78
CA ILE A 25 4.48 -9.73 8.38
C ILE A 25 4.72 -10.60 9.61
N CYS A 26 4.14 -11.80 9.61
CA CYS A 26 4.45 -12.83 10.57
C CYS A 26 4.59 -14.19 9.86
N ALA A 27 5.13 -15.20 10.56
CA ALA A 27 5.31 -16.54 10.03
C ALA A 27 5.97 -16.56 8.63
N SER A 28 5.26 -17.05 7.61
CA SER A 28 5.73 -17.16 6.23
C SER A 28 5.11 -16.13 5.28
N ASP A 29 4.50 -15.08 5.81
CA ASP A 29 3.70 -14.13 5.04
C ASP A 29 4.57 -13.08 4.32
N GLY A 30 3.91 -12.29 3.47
CA GLY A 30 4.52 -11.26 2.64
C GLY A 30 5.41 -11.83 1.52
N ASN A 31 5.73 -10.99 0.56
CA ASN A 31 6.61 -11.36 -0.54
C ASN A 31 7.13 -10.13 -1.27
N ILE A 32 8.29 -10.30 -1.91
CA ILE A 32 9.02 -9.25 -2.61
C ILE A 32 9.37 -9.77 -4.00
N SER A 33 9.19 -8.93 -5.00
CA SER A 33 9.71 -9.19 -6.35
C SER A 33 10.30 -7.94 -6.96
N ALA A 34 11.20 -8.12 -7.92
CA ALA A 34 11.77 -7.04 -8.71
C ALA A 34 12.25 -7.51 -10.07
N ARG A 35 12.24 -6.61 -11.06
CA ARG A 35 12.78 -6.88 -12.39
C ARG A 35 14.29 -7.12 -12.30
N LEU A 36 14.73 -8.27 -12.78
CA LEU A 36 16.14 -8.63 -12.89
C LEU A 36 16.68 -8.37 -14.30
N GLY A 37 15.81 -8.55 -15.31
CA GLY A 37 16.09 -8.28 -16.71
C GLY A 37 14.82 -7.89 -17.47
N PRO A 38 14.89 -7.81 -18.82
CA PRO A 38 13.71 -7.52 -19.64
C PRO A 38 12.57 -8.53 -19.43
N ASP A 39 12.94 -9.81 -19.31
CA ASP A 39 11.99 -10.93 -19.32
C ASP A 39 12.02 -11.76 -18.03
N THR A 40 12.69 -11.27 -16.99
CA THR A 40 12.87 -12.02 -15.74
C THR A 40 12.69 -11.18 -14.48
N LEU A 41 12.16 -11.83 -13.45
CA LEU A 41 11.94 -11.27 -12.13
C LEU A 41 12.70 -12.08 -11.09
N LEU A 42 13.32 -11.39 -10.13
CA LEU A 42 13.74 -11.99 -8.87
C LEU A 42 12.56 -11.99 -7.90
N ILE A 43 12.31 -13.09 -7.20
CA ILE A 43 11.17 -13.23 -6.27
C ILE A 43 11.52 -14.04 -5.02
N THR A 44 10.88 -13.72 -3.90
CA THR A 44 10.97 -14.49 -2.65
C THR A 44 10.25 -15.85 -2.75
N PRO A 45 10.74 -16.89 -2.08
CA PRO A 45 10.12 -18.21 -2.09
C PRO A 45 8.87 -18.28 -1.17
N SER A 46 8.01 -19.25 -1.46
CA SER A 46 6.91 -19.64 -0.59
C SER A 46 7.40 -20.36 0.68
N GLY A 47 6.62 -20.28 1.76
CA GLY A 47 6.80 -21.08 2.98
C GLY A 47 7.97 -20.71 3.90
N LEU A 48 8.93 -19.89 3.47
CA LEU A 48 10.02 -19.43 4.33
C LEU A 48 9.64 -18.18 5.13
N HIS A 49 10.26 -18.00 6.29
CA HIS A 49 10.12 -16.80 7.10
C HIS A 49 10.93 -15.64 6.48
N LYS A 50 10.26 -14.55 6.10
CA LYS A 50 10.87 -13.47 5.29
C LYS A 50 11.93 -12.69 6.06
N GLY A 51 11.80 -12.62 7.39
CA GLY A 51 12.82 -12.04 8.26
C GLY A 51 14.10 -12.88 8.42
N LEU A 52 14.12 -14.12 7.92
CA LEU A 52 15.24 -15.07 8.02
C LEU A 52 15.73 -15.53 6.64
N LEU A 53 15.46 -14.74 5.60
CA LEU A 53 15.93 -15.07 4.26
C LEU A 53 17.46 -14.93 4.15
N GLU A 54 18.05 -15.74 3.28
CA GLU A 54 19.43 -15.65 2.84
C GLU A 54 19.41 -15.33 1.34
N PRO A 55 20.42 -14.66 0.78
CA PRO A 55 20.46 -14.31 -0.65
C PRO A 55 20.21 -15.49 -1.58
N GLU A 56 20.64 -16.68 -1.17
CA GLU A 56 20.52 -17.97 -1.85
C GLU A 56 19.10 -18.55 -1.78
N HIS A 57 18.14 -17.93 -1.09
CA HIS A 57 16.74 -18.39 -1.10
C HIS A 57 15.94 -17.83 -2.28
N MET A 58 16.40 -16.74 -2.91
CA MET A 58 15.62 -16.02 -3.92
C MET A 58 15.64 -16.75 -5.26
N LEU A 59 14.51 -16.71 -5.96
CA LEU A 59 14.23 -17.45 -7.19
C LEU A 59 14.12 -16.50 -8.37
N VAL A 60 14.38 -17.00 -9.58
CA VAL A 60 14.18 -16.24 -10.82
C VAL A 60 13.07 -16.89 -11.64
N VAL A 61 12.08 -16.08 -12.02
CA VAL A 61 10.96 -16.48 -12.88
C VAL A 61 10.92 -15.62 -14.14
N ASP A 62 10.30 -16.12 -15.20
CA ASP A 62 9.96 -15.34 -16.39
C ASP A 62 8.67 -14.53 -16.20
N ASN A 63 8.26 -13.76 -17.21
CA ASN A 63 7.06 -12.93 -17.20
C ASN A 63 5.74 -13.75 -17.22
N GLU A 64 5.84 -15.04 -17.54
CA GLU A 64 4.77 -16.02 -17.50
C GLU A 64 4.68 -16.71 -16.13
N GLY A 65 5.70 -16.55 -15.29
CA GLY A 65 5.79 -17.12 -13.95
C GLY A 65 6.45 -18.50 -13.89
N ASN A 66 7.03 -18.97 -14.99
CA ASN A 66 7.81 -20.20 -14.98
C ASN A 66 9.17 -19.96 -14.32
N MET A 67 9.62 -20.95 -13.55
CA MET A 67 10.92 -20.88 -12.89
C MET A 67 12.05 -21.05 -13.91
N VAL A 68 12.82 -19.98 -14.13
CA VAL A 68 13.97 -19.95 -15.06
C VAL A 68 15.24 -20.43 -14.37
N ARG A 69 15.42 -20.05 -13.10
CA ARG A 69 16.55 -20.49 -12.28
C ARG A 69 16.11 -20.68 -10.84
N SER A 70 16.27 -21.90 -10.35
CA SER A 70 16.23 -22.17 -8.91
C SER A 70 17.54 -21.73 -8.26
N SER A 71 17.48 -21.45 -6.97
CA SER A 71 18.63 -21.02 -6.20
C SER A 71 19.68 -22.13 -6.05
N TYR A 72 20.94 -21.73 -5.84
CA TYR A 72 22.06 -22.65 -5.64
C TYR A 72 21.96 -23.38 -4.29
N GLY A 73 22.37 -24.66 -4.23
CA GLY A 73 22.56 -25.39 -2.96
C GLY A 73 21.28 -25.86 -2.26
N ARG A 74 21.13 -25.56 -0.95
CA ARG A 74 20.04 -26.05 -0.07
C ARG A 74 18.62 -25.65 -0.50
N SER A 75 18.51 -24.80 -1.51
CA SER A 75 17.27 -24.21 -2.01
C SER A 75 16.67 -24.93 -3.23
N ALA A 76 17.23 -26.06 -3.66
CA ALA A 76 16.82 -26.77 -4.89
C ALA A 76 15.33 -27.16 -4.96
N ASN A 77 14.63 -27.19 -3.82
CA ASN A 77 13.21 -27.56 -3.71
C ASN A 77 12.27 -26.38 -3.42
N LEU A 78 12.78 -25.14 -3.40
CA LEU A 78 11.94 -23.96 -3.16
C LEU A 78 11.05 -23.67 -4.36
N LYS A 79 9.85 -23.17 -4.07
CA LYS A 79 8.89 -22.70 -5.07
C LYS A 79 8.67 -21.20 -4.91
N PRO A 80 8.35 -20.46 -5.99
CA PRO A 80 7.91 -19.07 -5.88
C PRO A 80 6.73 -18.92 -4.92
N THR A 81 6.54 -17.72 -4.37
CA THR A 81 5.34 -17.37 -3.60
C THR A 81 4.06 -17.77 -4.35
N SER A 82 3.04 -18.24 -3.63
CA SER A 82 1.72 -18.55 -4.20
C SER A 82 1.02 -17.31 -4.76
N GLU A 83 1.52 -16.12 -4.42
CA GLU A 83 1.00 -14.82 -4.86
C GLU A 83 1.71 -14.25 -6.08
N LEU A 84 2.58 -15.03 -6.72
CA LEU A 84 3.25 -14.64 -7.95
C LEU A 84 2.28 -14.11 -9.03
N PRO A 85 1.07 -14.67 -9.23
CA PRO A 85 0.11 -14.11 -10.19
C PRO A 85 -0.25 -12.64 -9.94
N MET A 86 -0.38 -12.22 -8.67
CA MET A 86 -0.66 -10.83 -8.30
C MET A 86 0.51 -9.90 -8.66
N HIS A 87 1.74 -10.37 -8.45
CA HIS A 87 2.96 -9.63 -8.82
C HIS A 87 3.08 -9.47 -10.34
N LEU A 88 2.87 -10.55 -11.08
CA LEU A 88 2.90 -10.54 -12.55
C LEU A 88 1.83 -9.60 -13.11
N GLU A 89 0.64 -9.59 -12.52
CA GLU A 89 -0.42 -8.66 -12.90
C GLU A 89 0.01 -7.21 -12.70
N ALA A 90 0.59 -6.86 -11.54
CA ALA A 90 1.12 -5.52 -11.30
C ALA A 90 2.14 -5.11 -12.39
N TYR A 91 3.09 -5.98 -12.73
CA TYR A 91 4.07 -5.69 -13.79
C TYR A 91 3.47 -5.58 -15.20
N ARG A 92 2.39 -6.31 -15.49
CA ARG A 92 1.68 -6.20 -16.78
C ARG A 92 0.92 -4.90 -16.91
N GLN A 93 0.26 -4.47 -15.84
CA GLN A 93 -0.52 -3.24 -15.80
C GLN A 93 0.37 -1.99 -15.66
N ARG A 94 1.58 -2.15 -15.11
CA ARG A 94 2.55 -1.08 -14.87
C ARG A 94 3.93 -1.44 -15.44
N PRO A 95 4.19 -1.20 -16.73
CA PRO A 95 5.52 -1.41 -17.31
C PRO A 95 6.61 -0.53 -16.68
N ASP A 96 6.23 0.58 -16.06
CA ASP A 96 7.12 1.56 -15.41
C ASP A 96 7.72 1.06 -14.09
N ILE A 97 7.02 0.18 -13.35
CA ILE A 97 7.49 -0.28 -12.04
C ILE A 97 8.61 -1.32 -12.18
N GLN A 98 9.53 -1.30 -11.21
CA GLN A 98 10.66 -2.23 -11.12
C GLN A 98 10.56 -3.19 -9.94
N ALA A 99 9.70 -2.91 -8.97
CA ALA A 99 9.53 -3.76 -7.80
C ALA A 99 8.09 -3.73 -7.25
N VAL A 100 7.74 -4.82 -6.57
CA VAL A 100 6.47 -5.03 -5.89
C VAL A 100 6.75 -5.62 -4.51
N VAL A 101 6.15 -5.05 -3.47
CA VAL A 101 6.19 -5.52 -2.09
C VAL A 101 4.77 -5.75 -1.61
N HIS A 102 4.50 -6.96 -1.14
CA HIS A 102 3.26 -7.33 -0.48
C HIS A 102 3.53 -7.69 0.98
N ALA A 103 2.69 -7.19 1.88
CA ALA A 103 2.78 -7.42 3.32
C ALA A 103 1.41 -7.31 3.98
N HIS A 104 1.31 -7.70 5.26
CA HIS A 104 0.07 -7.77 6.05
C HIS A 104 0.12 -6.81 7.26
N PRO A 105 0.29 -5.49 7.05
CA PRO A 105 0.45 -4.54 8.15
C PRO A 105 -0.82 -4.47 9.03
N PRO A 106 -0.74 -4.71 10.36
CA PRO A 106 -1.91 -5.00 11.18
C PRO A 106 -2.95 -3.88 11.26
N ILE A 107 -2.55 -2.61 11.36
CA ILE A 107 -3.51 -1.51 11.49
C ILE A 107 -4.23 -1.28 10.18
N THR A 108 -3.50 -1.31 9.06
CA THR A 108 -4.08 -1.29 7.73
C THR A 108 -5.14 -2.39 7.54
N VAL A 109 -4.80 -3.63 7.89
CA VAL A 109 -5.73 -4.76 7.77
C VAL A 109 -6.95 -4.56 8.69
N ALA A 110 -6.74 -4.11 9.94
CA ALA A 110 -7.83 -3.83 10.87
C ALA A 110 -8.79 -2.75 10.34
N LEU A 111 -8.27 -1.65 9.80
CA LEU A 111 -9.09 -0.59 9.19
C LEU A 111 -9.86 -1.09 7.96
N SER A 112 -9.25 -1.94 7.12
CA SER A 112 -9.94 -2.57 5.99
C SER A 112 -11.14 -3.42 6.46
N ILE A 113 -10.96 -4.21 7.52
CA ILE A 113 -12.02 -5.04 8.11
C ILE A 113 -13.13 -4.15 8.69
N ALA A 114 -12.77 -3.03 9.31
CA ALA A 114 -13.69 -2.07 9.90
C ALA A 114 -14.45 -1.22 8.85
N GLY A 115 -14.06 -1.28 7.57
CA GLY A 115 -14.63 -0.45 6.52
C GLY A 115 -14.24 1.03 6.64
N VAL A 116 -13.12 1.33 7.29
CA VAL A 116 -12.59 2.69 7.40
C VAL A 116 -11.78 3.00 6.14
N PRO A 117 -12.15 4.03 5.36
CA PRO A 117 -11.45 4.37 4.13
C PRO A 117 -10.04 4.88 4.42
N MET A 118 -9.08 4.45 3.60
CA MET A 118 -7.67 4.86 3.67
C MET A 118 -7.34 6.05 2.76
N ALA A 119 -8.34 6.56 2.05
CA ALA A 119 -8.20 7.59 1.02
C ALA A 119 -8.26 9.03 1.56
N ASP A 120 -8.53 9.23 2.86
CA ASP A 120 -8.58 10.57 3.44
C ASP A 120 -7.23 11.30 3.28
N CYS A 121 -7.27 12.55 2.79
CA CYS A 121 -6.09 13.41 2.62
C CYS A 121 -5.59 13.94 3.97
N LEU A 122 -5.01 13.07 4.81
CA LEU A 122 -4.58 13.42 6.16
C LEU A 122 -3.16 13.97 6.20
N LEU A 123 -2.25 13.38 5.42
CA LEU A 123 -0.81 13.57 5.58
C LEU A 123 -0.16 14.00 4.26
N PRO A 124 0.65 15.08 4.27
CA PRO A 124 1.34 15.55 3.07
C PRO A 124 2.21 14.48 2.40
N GLU A 125 2.95 13.71 3.19
CA GLU A 125 3.84 12.66 2.71
C GLU A 125 3.10 11.52 2.00
N VAL A 126 1.89 11.18 2.44
CA VAL A 126 1.05 10.17 1.80
C VAL A 126 0.61 10.64 0.42
N ILE A 127 0.10 11.88 0.36
CA ILE A 127 -0.35 12.49 -0.91
C ILE A 127 0.81 12.53 -1.91
N VAL A 128 1.99 12.96 -1.48
CA VAL A 128 3.15 13.10 -2.38
C VAL A 128 3.74 11.75 -2.77
N MET A 129 3.93 10.81 -1.84
CA MET A 129 4.67 9.55 -2.10
C MET A 129 3.81 8.40 -2.64
N LEU A 130 2.56 8.30 -2.19
CA LEU A 130 1.64 7.21 -2.51
C LEU A 130 0.47 7.63 -3.41
N GLY A 131 0.04 8.89 -3.31
CA GLY A 131 -1.22 9.32 -3.89
C GLY A 131 -2.41 8.82 -3.06
N LEU A 132 -3.56 8.59 -3.71
CA LEU A 132 -4.69 7.93 -3.06
C LEU A 132 -4.38 6.45 -2.81
N ILE A 133 -4.94 5.91 -1.72
CA ILE A 133 -4.78 4.51 -1.34
C ILE A 133 -6.16 3.84 -1.36
N PRO A 134 -6.56 3.22 -2.48
CA PRO A 134 -7.83 2.52 -2.57
C PRO A 134 -7.77 1.16 -1.86
N THR A 135 -8.95 0.69 -1.44
CA THR A 135 -9.15 -0.65 -0.93
C THR A 135 -9.83 -1.50 -2.00
N THR A 136 -9.31 -2.69 -2.29
CA THR A 136 -9.90 -3.61 -3.26
C THR A 136 -11.22 -4.19 -2.76
N GLU A 137 -11.99 -4.83 -3.62
CA GLU A 137 -12.98 -5.81 -3.14
C GLU A 137 -12.27 -7.00 -2.47
N TYR A 138 -13.00 -7.74 -1.62
CA TYR A 138 -12.46 -8.98 -1.06
C TYR A 138 -12.29 -10.01 -2.17
N ALA A 139 -11.12 -10.64 -2.19
CA ALA A 139 -10.82 -11.74 -3.08
C ALA A 139 -10.00 -12.79 -2.34
N THR A 140 -10.18 -14.05 -2.70
CA THR A 140 -9.41 -15.15 -2.08
C THR A 140 -7.92 -14.98 -2.41
N PRO A 141 -6.99 -14.96 -1.44
CA PRO A 141 -5.55 -14.89 -1.72
C PRO A 141 -5.07 -16.01 -2.63
N SER A 142 -4.02 -15.76 -3.41
CA SER A 142 -3.46 -16.74 -4.38
C SER A 142 -4.48 -17.27 -5.40
N SER A 143 -5.49 -16.48 -5.76
CA SER A 143 -6.53 -16.84 -6.75
C SER A 143 -6.61 -15.86 -7.91
N GLU A 144 -7.31 -16.27 -8.98
CA GLU A 144 -7.66 -15.40 -10.11
C GLU A 144 -8.56 -14.22 -9.71
N GLU A 145 -9.35 -14.36 -8.64
CA GLU A 145 -10.16 -13.25 -8.11
C GLU A 145 -9.26 -12.12 -7.61
N ASN A 146 -8.16 -12.46 -6.92
CA ASN A 146 -7.21 -11.48 -6.39
C ASN A 146 -6.52 -10.71 -7.52
N VAL A 147 -6.15 -11.41 -8.59
CA VAL A 147 -5.60 -10.81 -9.81
C VAL A 147 -6.58 -9.82 -10.43
N ARG A 148 -7.86 -10.20 -10.56
CA ARG A 148 -8.90 -9.31 -11.09
C ARG A 148 -9.14 -8.10 -10.18
N ALA A 149 -9.16 -8.30 -8.86
CA ALA A 149 -9.46 -7.25 -7.89
C ALA A 149 -8.44 -6.10 -7.92
N ILE A 150 -7.16 -6.38 -8.23
CA ILE A 150 -6.12 -5.34 -8.29
C ILE A 150 -5.97 -4.71 -9.69
N ARG A 151 -6.41 -5.38 -10.76
CA ARG A 151 -6.04 -5.10 -12.15
C ARG A 151 -6.24 -3.64 -12.57
N ASP A 152 -7.42 -3.09 -12.33
CA ASP A 152 -7.73 -1.73 -12.77
C ASP A 152 -7.21 -0.69 -11.78
N LEU A 153 -7.14 -1.02 -10.48
CA LEU A 153 -6.64 -0.12 -9.45
C LEU A 153 -5.13 0.10 -9.57
N ILE A 154 -4.34 -0.96 -9.79
CA ILE A 154 -2.87 -0.87 -9.80
C ILE A 154 -2.33 -0.01 -10.96
N ARG A 155 -3.11 0.20 -12.02
CA ARG A 155 -2.77 1.09 -13.13
C ARG A 155 -2.56 2.55 -12.71
N HIS A 156 -3.21 2.97 -11.63
CA HIS A 156 -3.32 4.38 -11.24
C HIS A 156 -2.83 4.67 -9.81
N HIS A 157 -2.36 3.66 -9.08
CA HIS A 157 -2.00 3.79 -7.67
C HIS A 157 -0.68 3.10 -7.36
N ASP A 158 0.10 3.67 -6.44
CA ASP A 158 1.38 3.10 -6.02
C ASP A 158 1.28 2.23 -4.76
N GLY A 159 0.11 2.24 -4.10
CA GLY A 159 -0.21 1.41 -2.95
C GLY A 159 -1.70 1.06 -2.94
N LEU A 160 -2.01 -0.20 -2.64
CA LEU A 160 -3.36 -0.73 -2.50
C LEU A 160 -3.52 -1.37 -1.13
N VAL A 161 -4.71 -1.25 -0.56
CA VAL A 161 -5.15 -2.12 0.54
C VAL A 161 -5.95 -3.27 -0.03
N LEU A 162 -5.54 -4.49 0.29
CA LEU A 162 -6.25 -5.72 -0.10
C LEU A 162 -7.24 -6.07 1.01
N GLN A 163 -8.54 -5.97 0.73
CA GLN A 163 -9.60 -6.10 1.73
C GLN A 163 -9.47 -7.39 2.53
N ARG A 164 -9.36 -7.29 3.87
CA ARG A 164 -9.18 -8.42 4.82
C ARG A 164 -7.95 -9.29 4.57
N HIS A 165 -6.96 -8.81 3.82
CA HIS A 165 -5.80 -9.60 3.44
C HIS A 165 -4.49 -8.87 3.79
N GLY A 166 -4.26 -7.67 3.25
CA GLY A 166 -2.97 -7.01 3.42
C GLY A 166 -2.84 -5.75 2.57
N SER A 167 -1.65 -5.53 2.03
CA SER A 167 -1.35 -4.37 1.18
C SER A 167 -0.42 -4.78 0.04
N LEU A 168 -0.50 -4.04 -1.07
CA LEU A 168 0.38 -4.20 -2.22
C LEU A 168 0.97 -2.83 -2.56
N THR A 169 2.29 -2.72 -2.63
CA THR A 169 2.97 -1.47 -2.98
C THR A 169 3.97 -1.71 -4.08
N VAL A 170 4.15 -0.71 -4.94
CA VAL A 170 5.01 -0.80 -6.12
C VAL A 170 6.01 0.35 -6.15
N GLY A 171 7.10 0.21 -6.89
CA GLY A 171 8.12 1.26 -7.00
C GLY A 171 9.18 1.03 -8.07
N ASP A 172 10.04 2.02 -8.25
CA ASP A 172 11.22 2.02 -9.11
C ASP A 172 12.37 1.14 -8.59
N SER A 173 12.23 0.67 -7.35
CA SER A 173 13.20 -0.15 -6.64
C SER A 173 12.48 -0.87 -5.49
N PRO A 174 13.02 -2.00 -5.01
CA PRO A 174 12.44 -2.70 -3.87
C PRO A 174 12.35 -1.82 -2.63
N MET A 175 13.37 -0.97 -2.41
CA MET A 175 13.40 -0.08 -1.27
C MET A 175 12.30 1.00 -1.36
N GLN A 176 12.05 1.57 -2.55
CA GLN A 176 10.94 2.52 -2.71
C GLN A 176 9.58 1.87 -2.47
N ALA A 177 9.35 0.66 -3.00
CA ALA A 177 8.12 -0.08 -2.73
C ALA A 177 7.96 -0.35 -1.23
N PHE A 178 9.03 -0.74 -0.54
CA PHE A 178 9.02 -0.92 0.92
C PHE A 178 8.75 0.39 1.69
N MET A 179 9.37 1.52 1.33
CA MET A 179 9.10 2.80 1.98
C MET A 179 7.64 3.26 1.78
N ARG A 180 7.04 2.93 0.64
CA ARG A 180 5.61 3.13 0.38
C ARG A 180 4.75 2.27 1.30
N LEU A 181 5.12 1.02 1.54
CA LEU A 181 4.47 0.16 2.54
C LEU A 181 4.55 0.78 3.95
N GLU A 182 5.72 1.29 4.35
CA GLU A 182 5.87 1.97 5.65
C GLU A 182 4.96 3.18 5.77
N THR A 183 4.89 3.99 4.71
CA THR A 183 4.06 5.20 4.66
C THR A 183 2.57 4.85 4.74
N LEU A 184 2.15 3.78 4.06
CA LEU A 184 0.77 3.28 4.06
C LEU A 184 0.34 2.84 5.47
N GLU A 185 1.16 2.07 6.18
CA GLU A 185 0.85 1.64 7.54
C GLU A 185 0.93 2.79 8.55
N GLN A 186 1.82 3.77 8.33
CA GLN A 186 1.86 4.98 9.14
C GLN A 186 0.59 5.82 8.98
N ASN A 187 0.07 5.96 7.76
CA ASN A 187 -1.23 6.58 7.50
C ASN A 187 -2.35 5.85 8.25
N ALA A 188 -2.34 4.51 8.21
CA ALA A 188 -3.33 3.68 8.90
C ALA A 188 -3.29 3.90 10.41
N ARG A 189 -2.08 3.95 11.01
CA ARG A 189 -1.88 4.22 12.45
C ARG A 189 -2.45 5.57 12.84
N ILE A 190 -2.17 6.61 12.07
CA ILE A 190 -2.69 7.96 12.34
C ILE A 190 -4.21 7.99 12.18
N GLY A 191 -4.75 7.42 11.10
CA GLY A 191 -6.20 7.32 10.90
C GLY A 191 -6.90 6.56 12.03
N PHE A 192 -6.30 5.47 12.52
CA PHE A 192 -6.81 4.70 13.66
C PHE A 192 -6.81 5.51 14.96
N MET A 193 -5.73 6.25 15.24
CA MET A 193 -5.67 7.13 16.42
C MET A 193 -6.69 8.28 16.32
N LEU A 194 -6.84 8.89 15.15
CA LEU A 194 -7.85 9.92 14.90
C LEU A 194 -9.28 9.39 15.10
N ALA A 195 -9.55 8.17 14.63
CA ALA A 195 -10.83 7.51 14.84
C ALA A 195 -11.12 7.24 16.33
N GLN A 196 -10.12 6.85 17.12
CA GLN A 196 -10.29 6.72 18.58
C GLN A 196 -10.61 8.05 19.26
N LEU A 197 -10.02 9.14 18.77
CA LEU A 197 -10.33 10.49 19.21
C LEU A 197 -11.67 10.99 18.64
N GLY A 198 -12.33 10.29 17.72
CA GLY A 198 -13.54 10.81 17.05
C GLY A 198 -13.29 12.08 16.23
N VAL A 199 -12.04 12.31 15.81
CA VAL A 199 -11.63 13.50 15.05
C VAL A 199 -11.43 13.13 13.59
N ARG A 200 -11.96 13.96 12.69
CA ARG A 200 -11.65 13.92 11.26
C ARG A 200 -11.32 15.33 10.80
N ASN A 201 -10.06 15.54 10.42
CA ASN A 201 -9.58 16.86 9.99
C ASN A 201 -8.61 16.70 8.80
N PRO A 202 -9.13 16.39 7.59
CA PRO A 202 -8.30 16.27 6.41
C PRO A 202 -7.71 17.63 6.01
N LEU A 203 -6.62 17.60 5.25
CA LEU A 203 -6.01 18.79 4.69
C LEU A 203 -7.02 19.58 3.85
N PRO A 204 -7.02 20.92 3.93
CA PRO A 204 -7.81 21.75 3.05
C PRO A 204 -7.48 21.48 1.57
N ALA A 205 -8.49 21.48 0.71
CA ALA A 205 -8.36 21.19 -0.72
C ALA A 205 -7.23 21.97 -1.42
N HIS A 206 -7.02 23.24 -1.05
CA HIS A 206 -5.97 24.07 -1.63
C HIS A 206 -4.55 23.66 -1.21
N GLU A 207 -4.37 23.06 -0.02
CA GLU A 207 -3.08 22.49 0.38
C GLU A 207 -2.85 21.16 -0.33
N VAL A 208 -3.89 20.33 -0.49
CA VAL A 208 -3.82 19.10 -1.29
C VAL A 208 -3.39 19.41 -2.73
N GLU A 209 -3.97 20.44 -3.37
CA GLU A 209 -3.57 20.86 -4.72
C GLU A 209 -2.09 21.27 -4.82
N LYS A 210 -1.51 21.92 -3.80
CA LYS A 210 -0.07 22.22 -3.78
C LYS A 210 0.76 20.94 -3.76
N LEU A 211 0.34 19.95 -2.97
CA LEU A 211 1.03 18.66 -2.86
C LEU A 211 0.91 17.84 -4.14
N LEU A 212 -0.23 17.90 -4.83
CA LEU A 212 -0.40 17.26 -6.15
C LEU A 212 0.54 17.86 -7.19
N ARG A 213 0.76 19.18 -7.17
CA ARG A 213 1.76 19.83 -8.04
C ARG A 213 3.18 19.38 -7.73
N GLN A 214 3.51 19.19 -6.45
CA GLN A 214 4.82 18.65 -6.06
C GLN A 214 4.99 17.21 -6.55
N ARG A 215 3.97 16.36 -6.38
CA ARG A 215 3.97 14.98 -6.89
C ARG A 215 4.17 14.92 -8.40
N GLU A 216 3.51 15.80 -9.15
CA GLU A 216 3.66 15.94 -10.60
C GLU A 216 5.09 16.37 -10.99
N GLN A 217 5.67 17.35 -10.29
CA GLN A 217 7.07 17.77 -10.50
C GLN A 217 8.08 16.65 -10.22
N MET A 218 7.75 15.73 -9.31
CA MET A 218 8.56 14.54 -9.01
C MET A 218 8.34 13.38 -10.00
N GLY A 219 7.44 13.53 -10.97
CA GLY A 219 7.12 12.48 -11.95
C GLY A 219 6.37 11.28 -11.36
N LEU A 220 5.68 11.48 -10.23
CA LEU A 220 4.98 10.42 -9.51
C LEU A 220 3.46 10.39 -9.79
N SER A 221 2.96 11.35 -10.58
CA SER A 221 1.51 11.51 -10.83
C SER A 221 0.97 10.53 -11.88
N HIS A 222 -0.26 10.07 -11.69
CA HIS A 222 -0.96 9.18 -12.62
C HIS A 222 -2.08 9.87 -13.41
N ALA A 223 -2.41 9.36 -14.59
CA ALA A 223 -3.56 9.84 -15.35
C ALA A 223 -4.86 9.61 -14.56
N GLY A 224 -5.72 10.64 -14.47
CA GLY A 224 -6.99 10.59 -13.72
C GLY A 224 -6.86 10.81 -12.21
N GLU A 225 -5.63 10.96 -11.69
CA GLU A 225 -5.37 11.06 -10.25
C GLU A 225 -5.96 12.36 -9.67
N ARG A 226 -5.89 13.48 -10.39
CA ARG A 226 -6.46 14.76 -9.95
C ARG A 226 -7.98 14.69 -9.80
N GLU A 227 -8.67 14.04 -10.72
CA GLU A 227 -10.12 13.82 -10.66
C GLU A 227 -10.51 12.92 -9.48
N ALA A 228 -9.71 11.90 -9.18
CA ALA A 228 -9.93 11.05 -8.01
C ALA A 228 -9.74 11.84 -6.69
N PHE A 229 -8.66 12.62 -6.58
CA PHE A 229 -8.44 13.51 -5.43
C PHE A 229 -9.54 14.58 -5.30
N CYS A 230 -10.12 15.02 -6.40
CA CYS A 230 -11.27 15.90 -6.40
C CYS A 230 -12.48 15.27 -5.72
N GLN A 231 -12.80 14.01 -6.05
CA GLN A 231 -13.94 13.30 -5.50
C GLN A 231 -13.76 13.01 -4.00
N VAL A 232 -12.54 12.69 -3.58
CA VAL A 232 -12.25 12.29 -2.20
C VAL A 232 -11.98 13.49 -1.29
N CYS A 233 -11.23 14.48 -1.78
CA CYS A 233 -10.68 15.58 -0.97
C CYS A 233 -11.14 16.98 -1.42
N GLY A 234 -12.00 17.09 -2.44
CA GLY A 234 -12.60 18.35 -2.88
C GLY A 234 -11.64 19.28 -3.65
N THR A 235 -10.57 18.75 -4.26
CA THR A 235 -9.52 19.54 -4.93
C THR A 235 -9.92 20.22 -6.25
N CYS A 236 -11.11 19.94 -6.79
CA CYS A 236 -11.45 20.22 -8.19
C CYS A 236 -11.74 21.67 -8.59
N HIS A 237 -11.92 22.63 -7.67
CA HIS A 237 -12.30 23.98 -8.09
C HIS A 237 -11.59 25.09 -7.28
N PRO A 238 -11.13 26.18 -7.93
CA PRO A 238 -11.13 27.47 -7.24
C PRO A 238 -12.58 27.77 -6.79
N ALA A 239 -12.75 28.30 -5.58
CA ALA A 239 -14.03 28.42 -4.89
C ALA A 239 -15.23 28.78 -5.81
N GLY A 240 -16.23 27.89 -5.93
CA GLY A 240 -17.57 28.28 -6.41
C GLY A 240 -18.23 27.54 -7.59
N GLN A 241 -17.87 26.31 -7.97
CA GLN A 241 -18.64 25.53 -8.97
C GLN A 241 -19.25 24.23 -8.40
N PRO A 242 -20.50 23.88 -8.75
CA PRO A 242 -21.20 22.73 -8.19
C PRO A 242 -20.84 21.38 -8.85
N HIS A 243 -20.93 20.31 -8.05
CA HIS A 243 -20.49 18.95 -8.32
C HIS A 243 -21.29 18.21 -9.42
N LEU A 244 -20.61 17.38 -10.22
CA LEU A 244 -21.21 16.26 -10.94
C LEU A 244 -21.32 15.02 -10.00
N PRO A 245 -22.28 14.11 -10.23
CA PRO A 245 -22.59 13.04 -9.30
C PRO A 245 -21.46 12.03 -9.19
N THR A 246 -21.21 11.60 -7.96
CA THR A 246 -20.29 10.52 -7.55
C THR A 246 -20.40 9.28 -8.44
N LEU A 247 -19.28 8.82 -8.97
CA LEU A 247 -19.14 7.43 -9.44
C LEU A 247 -19.41 6.52 -8.24
N ARG A 248 -20.37 5.61 -8.40
CA ARG A 248 -20.82 4.70 -7.35
C ARG A 248 -19.68 3.76 -6.94
N THR A 249 -19.08 4.01 -5.79
CA THR A 249 -18.42 2.98 -4.98
C THR A 249 -19.51 2.25 -4.20
N ASN A 250 -19.59 0.93 -4.34
CA ASN A 250 -20.56 0.01 -3.72
C ASN A 250 -21.45 0.61 -2.59
N ASP A 251 -22.76 0.56 -2.80
CA ASP A 251 -23.86 1.02 -1.91
C ASP A 251 -23.96 0.25 -0.56
N THR A 252 -22.85 -0.22 0.00
CA THR A 252 -22.77 -0.84 1.34
C THR A 252 -21.92 -0.03 2.32
N ALA A 253 -21.44 1.16 1.93
CA ALA A 253 -20.84 2.10 2.87
C ALA A 253 -21.88 2.49 3.94
N VAL A 254 -21.59 2.12 5.19
CA VAL A 254 -22.33 2.60 6.37
C VAL A 254 -22.35 4.14 6.29
N PRO A 255 -23.50 4.81 6.49
CA PRO A 255 -23.57 6.27 6.42
C PRO A 255 -22.53 6.87 7.36
N HIS A 256 -21.55 7.57 6.80
CA HIS A 256 -20.51 8.21 7.60
C HIS A 256 -21.16 9.35 8.41
N PRO A 257 -20.86 9.47 9.72
CA PRO A 257 -21.28 10.64 10.47
C PRO A 257 -20.68 11.90 9.83
N ASN A 258 -21.48 12.96 9.79
CA ASN A 258 -21.10 14.28 9.25
C ASN A 258 -19.70 14.71 9.75
N PRO A 259 -18.92 15.44 8.93
CA PRO A 259 -17.63 15.96 9.37
C PRO A 259 -17.81 16.79 10.65
N THR A 260 -17.26 16.30 11.75
CA THR A 260 -17.22 17.02 13.02
C THR A 260 -16.31 18.25 12.86
N ALA A 261 -16.76 19.40 13.37
CA ALA A 261 -15.95 20.61 13.36
C ALA A 261 -14.58 20.38 14.04
N ALA A 262 -13.53 21.04 13.54
CA ALA A 262 -12.21 20.96 14.14
C ALA A 262 -12.26 21.41 15.61
N LEU A 263 -11.86 20.52 16.53
CA LEU A 263 -11.86 20.77 17.98
C LEU A 263 -10.86 21.86 18.34
N ASN A 264 -11.20 22.68 19.35
CA ASN A 264 -10.24 23.61 19.93
C ASN A 264 -9.24 22.88 20.86
N GLN A 265 -8.14 23.56 21.26
CA GLN A 265 -7.08 22.93 22.06
C GLN A 265 -7.54 22.36 23.40
N THR A 266 -8.56 22.96 24.02
CA THR A 266 -9.10 22.50 25.31
C THR A 266 -9.92 21.24 25.12
N GLU A 267 -10.82 21.23 24.14
CA GLU A 267 -11.63 20.06 23.78
C GLU A 267 -10.76 18.87 23.38
N LEU A 268 -9.72 19.11 22.59
CA LEU A 268 -8.77 18.07 22.18
C LEU A 268 -8.03 17.46 23.38
N ARG A 269 -7.60 18.29 24.35
CA ARG A 269 -6.92 17.81 25.57
C ARG A 269 -7.84 16.93 26.42
N GLU A 270 -9.08 17.35 26.62
CA GLU A 270 -10.07 16.57 27.38
C GLU A 270 -10.37 15.23 26.70
N LEU A 271 -10.51 15.23 25.38
CA LEU A 271 -10.79 14.02 24.60
C LEU A 271 -9.61 13.03 24.62
N VAL A 272 -8.38 13.52 24.45
CA VAL A 272 -7.17 12.71 24.58
C VAL A 272 -7.09 12.10 25.98
N ALA A 273 -7.35 12.88 27.03
CA ALA A 273 -7.32 12.38 28.41
C ALA A 273 -8.36 11.26 28.64
N GLN A 274 -9.57 11.39 28.10
CA GLN A 274 -10.62 10.37 28.21
C GLN A 274 -10.25 9.07 27.49
N VAL A 275 -9.72 9.15 26.27
CA VAL A 275 -9.28 7.96 25.51
C VAL A 275 -8.11 7.28 26.22
N VAL A 276 -7.13 8.04 26.70
CA VAL A 276 -5.99 7.50 27.48
C VAL A 276 -6.48 6.77 28.72
N GLN A 277 -7.41 7.36 29.48
CA GLN A 277 -8.00 6.71 30.66
C GLN A 277 -8.72 5.41 30.29
N LYS A 278 -9.44 5.37 29.16
CA LYS A 278 -10.19 4.19 28.72
C LYS A 278 -9.29 3.08 28.15
N THR A 279 -8.17 3.44 27.53
CA THR A 279 -7.28 2.49 26.83
C THR A 279 -6.13 2.00 27.71
N LEU A 280 -5.61 2.84 28.61
CA LEU A 280 -4.49 2.50 29.51
C LEU A 280 -4.91 2.33 30.97
N GLY A 281 -6.14 2.68 31.33
CA GLY A 281 -6.69 2.55 32.67
C GLY A 281 -7.51 1.28 32.86
N SER A 282 -6.82 0.14 32.94
CA SER A 282 -7.28 -1.08 33.63
C SER A 282 -6.08 -1.82 34.19
#